data_AF-A0A0S7B5K9-F1
#
_entry.id   AF-A0A0S7B5K9-F1
#
_cell.length_a   1.000
_cell.length_b   1.000
_cell.length_c   1.000
_cell.angle_alpha   90.00
_cell.angle_beta   90.00
_cell.angle_gamma   90.00
#
_symmetry.space_group_name_H-M   'P 1'
#
loop_
_entity.id
_entity.type
_entity.pdbx_description
1 polymer ?
#
loop_
_entity_poly.entity_id
_entity_poly.type
_entity_poly.pdbx_seq_one_letter_code
_entity_poly.pdbx_strand_id
1 'polypeptide(L)'
;MESINRFAVVIHPLRPFMEWVNRPAVRGTDELIPLEALQEDATVILTPEMDTTDAALNWLKSYKPQLFEMELESWCTDRSTWPEKRTARLFDEWFDLEVHTMVFDAVGEPIHTALQEAQEGGNIQPGDNVRVRSGVIEPETGADLSGWEGRVMEMAIDPDSGVLVAWVEWDSPTLQQLTPGLIQRFINADSDWVGQAMEVRDLQVAQPRDTLAQTEQARTDLLARYTWTDLGLQGKRIYRILKDAFKANPKFTCLDAWESYLNAKLSFPFMARVVVEQDCGPLNLDMEVEVRELSGIEPDNGLFALVQRGGRSFVFPLSDLAVDDPAAPNFQLLEDYGMWYENK
;
A
#
# COMPACT_ATOMS: atom_id res chain seq x y z
N MET A 1 -0.36 28.16 -25.35
CA MET A 1 -1.62 28.67 -24.80
C MET A 1 -2.68 28.54 -25.87
N GLU A 2 -3.46 27.48 -25.78
CA GLU A 2 -4.53 27.16 -26.71
C GLU A 2 -5.88 27.41 -26.03
N SER A 3 -6.89 27.84 -26.78
CA SER A 3 -8.23 27.97 -26.22
C SER A 3 -8.89 26.61 -26.06
N ILE A 4 -9.48 26.34 -24.90
CA ILE A 4 -10.31 25.16 -24.68
C ILE A 4 -11.70 25.43 -25.29
N ASN A 5 -12.25 24.47 -26.04
CA ASN A 5 -13.60 24.54 -26.61
C ASN A 5 -14.67 24.32 -25.50
N ARG A 6 -14.66 25.17 -24.47
CA ARG A 6 -15.56 25.16 -23.32
C ARG A 6 -15.74 26.59 -22.81
N PHE A 7 -16.90 26.87 -22.24
CA PHE A 7 -17.04 28.02 -21.34
C PHE A 7 -16.72 27.59 -19.92
N ALA A 8 -16.15 28.50 -19.14
CA ALA A 8 -16.00 28.34 -17.69
C ALA A 8 -17.17 29.05 -17.00
N VAL A 9 -17.80 28.39 -16.05
CA VAL A 9 -18.88 28.96 -15.25
C VAL A 9 -18.49 28.85 -13.78
N VAL A 10 -18.36 30.00 -13.13
CA VAL A 10 -18.10 30.10 -11.69
C VAL A 10 -19.43 30.05 -10.96
N ILE A 11 -19.53 29.17 -9.96
CA ILE A 11 -20.69 29.03 -9.09
C ILE A 11 -20.41 29.83 -7.82
N HIS A 12 -20.83 31.09 -7.80
CA HIS A 12 -20.61 31.97 -6.65
C HIS A 12 -21.59 31.66 -5.53
N PRO A 13 -21.13 31.19 -4.35
CA PRO A 13 -22.03 30.98 -3.23
C PRO A 13 -22.65 32.30 -2.78
N LEU A 14 -23.92 32.25 -2.38
CA LEU A 14 -24.63 33.35 -1.77
C LEU A 14 -24.85 33.08 -0.28
N ARG A 15 -25.39 34.09 0.42
CA ARG A 15 -25.63 34.04 1.87
C ARG A 15 -26.35 32.76 2.34
N PRO A 16 -27.40 32.25 1.68
CA PRO A 16 -28.09 31.04 2.16
C PRO A 16 -27.20 29.80 2.22
N PHE A 17 -26.26 29.66 1.27
CA PHE A 17 -25.29 28.56 1.29
C PHE A 17 -24.30 28.72 2.44
N MET A 18 -23.75 29.92 2.64
CA MET A 18 -22.86 30.22 3.77
C MET A 18 -23.54 29.97 5.12
N GLU A 19 -24.81 30.38 5.28
CA GLU A 19 -25.60 30.14 6.49
C GLU A 19 -25.82 28.64 6.73
N TRP A 20 -25.96 27.86 5.67
CA TRP A 20 -26.08 26.40 5.75
C TRP A 20 -24.75 25.74 6.11
N VAL A 21 -23.65 26.09 5.43
CA VAL A 21 -22.30 25.60 5.73
C VAL A 21 -21.95 25.85 7.19
N ASN A 22 -22.27 27.03 7.71
CA ASN A 22 -21.99 27.42 9.09
C ASN A 22 -22.89 26.79 10.15
N ARG A 23 -23.81 25.88 9.81
CA ARG A 23 -24.60 25.15 10.82
C ARG A 23 -23.69 24.21 11.61
N PRO A 24 -23.89 24.05 12.94
CA PRO A 24 -23.07 23.17 13.75
C PRO A 24 -22.99 21.72 13.25
N ALA A 25 -24.05 21.23 12.60
CA ALA A 25 -24.10 19.89 12.03
C ALA A 25 -23.32 19.74 10.71
N VAL A 26 -22.78 20.82 10.15
CA VAL A 26 -22.15 20.87 8.82
C VAL A 26 -20.68 21.32 8.90
N ARG A 27 -20.38 22.46 9.54
CA ARG A 27 -19.09 23.17 9.45
C ARG A 27 -17.83 22.43 9.94
N GLY A 28 -17.95 21.28 10.60
CA GLY A 28 -16.83 20.44 11.07
C GLY A 28 -15.85 21.08 12.07
N THR A 29 -15.92 22.40 12.27
CA THR A 29 -15.00 23.22 13.05
C THR A 29 -15.77 24.27 13.88
N ASP A 30 -15.11 24.88 14.85
CA ASP A 30 -15.70 25.94 15.68
C ASP A 30 -15.67 27.32 15.01
N GLU A 31 -14.87 27.50 13.97
CA GLU A 31 -14.74 28.77 13.25
C GLU A 31 -15.85 28.93 12.22
N LEU A 32 -16.36 30.15 12.10
CA LEU A 32 -17.35 30.49 11.08
C LEU A 32 -16.65 30.85 9.78
N ILE A 33 -17.13 30.28 8.68
CA ILE A 33 -16.60 30.51 7.34
C ILE A 33 -17.29 31.75 6.75
N PRO A 34 -16.56 32.85 6.49
CA PRO A 34 -17.15 34.04 5.90
C PRO A 34 -17.53 33.78 4.44
N LEU A 35 -18.50 34.54 3.91
CA LEU A 35 -18.97 34.38 2.53
C LEU A 35 -17.82 34.64 1.54
N GLU A 36 -16.96 35.59 1.87
CA GLU A 36 -15.81 35.98 1.06
C GLU A 36 -14.84 34.80 0.86
N ALA A 37 -14.64 33.96 1.87
CA ALA A 37 -13.80 32.77 1.75
C ALA A 37 -14.42 31.70 0.83
N LEU A 38 -15.75 31.54 0.87
CA LEU A 38 -16.48 30.63 -0.02
C LEU A 38 -16.49 31.13 -1.48
N GLN A 39 -16.39 32.44 -1.69
CA GLN A 39 -16.35 33.04 -3.02
C GLN A 39 -14.92 33.12 -3.59
N GLU A 40 -13.89 33.17 -2.74
CA GLU A 40 -12.48 33.17 -3.15
C GLU A 40 -12.07 31.86 -3.82
N ASP A 41 -12.54 30.72 -3.30
CA ASP A 41 -12.31 29.38 -3.84
C ASP A 41 -13.62 28.75 -4.37
N ALA A 42 -14.33 29.51 -5.20
CA ALA A 42 -15.61 29.08 -5.76
C ALA A 42 -15.43 27.97 -6.82
N THR A 43 -16.37 27.02 -6.84
CA THR A 43 -16.39 25.94 -7.83
C THR A 43 -16.51 26.49 -9.25
N VAL A 44 -15.64 26.00 -10.15
CA VAL A 44 -15.71 26.28 -11.58
C VAL A 44 -16.09 25.02 -12.35
N ILE A 45 -17.11 25.13 -13.19
CA ILE A 45 -17.52 24.05 -14.10
C ILE A 45 -17.28 24.43 -15.55
N LEU A 46 -17.00 23.44 -16.39
CA LEU A 46 -16.87 23.62 -17.83
C LEU A 46 -18.15 23.20 -18.56
N THR A 47 -18.67 24.08 -19.42
CA THR A 47 -19.83 23.79 -20.28
C THR A 47 -19.42 23.75 -21.74
N PRO A 48 -20.21 23.14 -22.64
CA PRO A 48 -20.02 23.33 -24.09
C PRO A 48 -19.96 24.82 -24.45
N GLU A 49 -19.16 25.15 -25.47
CA GLU A 49 -19.21 26.46 -26.11
C GLU A 49 -20.59 26.67 -26.76
N MET A 50 -21.14 27.87 -26.61
CA MET A 50 -22.45 28.26 -27.13
C MET A 50 -22.39 29.67 -27.71
N ASP A 51 -23.41 30.06 -28.48
CA ASP A 51 -23.42 31.36 -29.15
C ASP A 51 -23.43 32.56 -28.16
N THR A 52 -23.99 32.38 -26.97
CA THR A 52 -24.11 33.44 -25.95
C THR A 52 -23.99 32.89 -24.53
N THR A 53 -23.66 33.77 -23.57
CA THR A 53 -23.68 33.45 -22.14
C THR A 53 -25.08 33.08 -21.66
N ASP A 54 -26.13 33.73 -22.18
CA ASP A 54 -27.53 33.39 -21.88
C ASP A 54 -27.90 31.97 -22.33
N ALA A 55 -27.37 31.52 -23.48
CA ALA A 55 -27.58 30.16 -23.94
C ALA A 55 -26.96 29.15 -22.95
N ALA A 56 -25.78 29.46 -22.41
CA ALA A 56 -25.13 28.64 -21.39
C ALA A 56 -25.93 28.59 -20.08
N LEU A 57 -26.41 29.74 -19.60
CA LEU A 57 -27.27 29.80 -18.41
C LEU A 57 -28.59 29.04 -18.61
N ASN A 58 -29.17 29.10 -19.81
CA ASN A 58 -30.38 28.34 -20.15
C ASN A 58 -30.12 26.83 -20.18
N TRP A 59 -29.00 26.41 -20.75
CA TRP A 59 -28.58 25.01 -20.79
C TRP A 59 -28.37 24.45 -19.37
N LEU A 60 -27.75 25.24 -18.49
CA LEU A 60 -27.51 24.84 -17.09
C LEU A 60 -28.79 24.66 -16.26
N LYS A 61 -29.95 25.19 -16.67
CA LYS A 61 -31.21 25.08 -15.90
C LYS A 61 -31.57 23.64 -15.53
N SER A 62 -31.33 22.67 -16.42
CA SER A 62 -31.60 21.25 -16.14
C SER A 62 -30.59 20.61 -15.20
N TYR A 63 -29.39 21.18 -15.08
CA TYR A 63 -28.29 20.66 -14.27
C TYR A 63 -28.24 21.28 -12.87
N LYS A 64 -28.86 22.44 -12.64
CA LYS A 64 -28.89 23.11 -11.33
C LYS A 64 -29.26 22.21 -10.14
N PRO A 65 -30.24 21.28 -10.22
CA PRO A 65 -30.49 20.33 -9.12
C PRO A 65 -29.28 19.44 -8.78
N GLN A 66 -28.56 18.97 -9.80
CA GLN A 66 -27.40 18.10 -9.63
C GLN A 66 -26.20 18.90 -9.12
N LEU A 67 -25.97 20.10 -9.65
CA LEU A 67 -24.95 21.02 -9.15
C LEU A 67 -25.22 21.40 -7.69
N PHE A 68 -26.48 21.58 -7.30
CA PHE A 68 -26.82 21.83 -5.90
C PHE A 68 -26.42 20.65 -5.01
N GLU A 69 -26.75 19.42 -5.39
CA GLU A 69 -26.36 18.24 -4.61
C GLU A 69 -24.84 18.09 -4.53
N MET A 70 -24.12 18.35 -5.63
CA MET A 70 -22.66 18.35 -5.65
C MET A 70 -22.04 19.35 -4.67
N GLU A 71 -22.52 20.60 -4.67
CA GLU A 71 -22.05 21.64 -3.74
C GLU A 71 -22.32 21.27 -2.28
N LEU A 72 -23.51 20.73 -1.97
CA LEU A 72 -23.85 20.29 -0.61
C LEU A 72 -22.97 19.11 -0.15
N GLU A 73 -22.77 18.13 -1.03
CA GLU A 73 -21.99 16.92 -0.74
C GLU A 73 -20.51 17.22 -0.48
N SER A 74 -19.96 18.24 -1.13
CA SER A 74 -18.57 18.69 -0.89
C SER A 74 -18.31 19.15 0.56
N TRP A 75 -19.36 19.57 1.28
CA TRP A 75 -19.26 20.02 2.67
C TRP A 75 -19.78 18.99 3.68
N CYS A 76 -20.86 18.27 3.36
CA CYS A 76 -21.43 17.29 4.28
C CYS A 76 -22.20 16.19 3.54
N THR A 77 -21.82 14.94 3.79
CA THR A 77 -22.46 13.76 3.19
C THR A 77 -23.75 13.34 3.92
N ASP A 78 -24.02 13.87 5.13
CA ASP A 78 -25.29 13.63 5.83
C ASP A 78 -26.44 14.40 5.18
N ARG A 79 -27.16 13.68 4.31
CA ARG A 79 -28.33 14.19 3.56
C ARG A 79 -29.47 14.69 4.45
N SER A 80 -29.51 14.36 5.75
CA SER A 80 -30.51 14.90 6.68
C SER A 80 -30.34 16.39 6.96
N THR A 81 -29.11 16.92 6.76
CA THR A 81 -28.78 18.33 6.95
C THR A 81 -29.11 19.20 5.74
N TRP A 82 -29.38 18.58 4.58
CA TRP A 82 -29.57 19.24 3.31
C TRP A 82 -30.95 19.90 3.19
N PRO A 83 -31.13 20.93 2.34
CA PRO A 83 -32.46 21.43 1.99
C PRO A 83 -33.33 20.31 1.40
N GLU A 84 -34.58 20.19 1.87
CA GLU A 84 -35.52 19.11 1.43
C GLU A 84 -35.77 19.15 -0.09
N LYS A 85 -35.89 20.36 -0.65
CA LYS A 85 -36.03 20.61 -2.08
C LYS A 85 -34.71 21.12 -2.64
N ARG A 86 -34.23 20.54 -3.75
CA ARG A 86 -33.00 20.96 -4.43
C ARG A 86 -33.31 21.26 -5.88
N THR A 87 -34.22 22.21 -6.10
CA THR A 87 -34.70 22.57 -7.44
C THR A 87 -33.83 23.66 -8.05
N ALA A 88 -33.89 23.81 -9.38
CA ALA A 88 -33.20 24.90 -10.07
C ALA A 88 -33.54 26.29 -9.52
N ARG A 89 -34.79 26.49 -9.08
CA ARG A 89 -35.21 27.74 -8.44
C ARG A 89 -34.51 27.96 -7.10
N LEU A 90 -34.41 26.92 -6.26
CA LEU A 90 -33.74 27.08 -4.97
C LEU A 90 -32.22 27.25 -5.15
N PHE A 91 -31.64 26.58 -6.15
CA PHE A 91 -30.25 26.82 -6.54
C PHE A 91 -30.00 28.31 -6.86
N ASP A 92 -30.89 28.96 -7.62
CA ASP A 92 -30.77 30.40 -7.95
C ASP A 92 -30.93 31.34 -6.74
N GLU A 93 -31.46 30.84 -5.62
CA GLU A 93 -31.51 31.58 -4.35
C GLU A 93 -30.19 31.43 -3.56
N TRP A 94 -29.41 30.38 -3.84
CA TRP A 94 -28.22 29.98 -3.08
C TRP A 94 -26.91 30.25 -3.81
N PHE A 95 -26.94 30.36 -5.13
CA PHE A 95 -25.77 30.55 -5.97
C PHE A 95 -26.05 31.54 -7.10
N ASP A 96 -25.04 32.30 -7.47
CA ASP A 96 -25.01 33.09 -8.71
C ASP A 96 -24.05 32.43 -9.72
N LEU A 97 -24.35 32.56 -11.02
CA LEU A 97 -23.57 31.92 -12.09
C LEU A 97 -22.90 32.99 -12.95
N GLU A 98 -21.56 33.05 -12.89
CA GLU A 98 -20.76 33.91 -13.76
C GLU A 98 -20.17 33.10 -14.92
N VAL A 99 -20.43 33.52 -16.16
CA VAL A 99 -20.00 32.79 -17.37
C VAL A 99 -18.84 33.52 -18.04
N HIS A 100 -17.73 32.81 -18.23
CA HIS A 100 -16.56 33.25 -18.99
C HIS A 100 -16.45 32.46 -20.30
N THR A 101 -16.45 33.18 -21.42
CA THR A 101 -16.49 32.58 -22.76
C THR A 101 -15.11 32.17 -23.29
N MET A 102 -14.04 32.67 -22.68
CA MET A 102 -12.67 32.43 -23.12
C MET A 102 -11.90 31.67 -22.04
N VAL A 103 -11.63 30.40 -22.31
CA VAL A 103 -10.81 29.54 -21.46
C VAL A 103 -9.54 29.18 -22.23
N PHE A 104 -8.38 29.42 -21.62
CA PHE A 104 -7.10 29.12 -22.23
C PHE A 104 -6.35 28.11 -21.36
N ASP A 105 -5.87 27.04 -22.00
CA ASP A 105 -4.91 26.14 -21.38
C ASP A 105 -3.53 26.80 -21.38
N ALA A 106 -2.99 27.06 -20.19
CA ALA A 106 -1.68 27.66 -20.02
C ALA A 106 -0.54 26.66 -20.26
N VAL A 107 -0.83 25.37 -20.20
CA VAL A 107 0.14 24.28 -20.40
C VAL A 107 -0.19 23.50 -21.67
N GLY A 108 0.67 22.54 -22.03
CA GLY A 108 0.53 21.71 -23.24
C GLY A 108 0.31 20.23 -22.92
N GLU A 109 0.08 19.90 -21.65
CA GLU A 109 -0.26 18.55 -21.21
C GLU A 109 -1.74 18.28 -21.48
N PRO A 110 -2.15 17.04 -21.80
CA PRO A 110 -3.55 16.75 -22.05
C PRO A 110 -4.40 16.98 -20.78
N ILE A 111 -5.66 17.38 -20.97
CA ILE A 111 -6.62 17.47 -19.86
C ILE A 111 -7.16 16.07 -19.57
N HIS A 112 -6.87 15.57 -18.36
CA HIS A 112 -7.37 14.29 -17.86
C HIS A 112 -8.48 14.54 -16.83
N THR A 113 -9.47 13.64 -16.76
CA THR A 113 -10.38 13.59 -15.61
C THR A 113 -9.71 12.87 -14.44
N ALA A 114 -10.11 13.13 -13.20
CA ALA A 114 -9.60 12.40 -12.03
C ALA A 114 -9.74 10.86 -12.16
N LEU A 115 -10.77 10.39 -12.89
CA LEU A 115 -10.93 8.96 -13.22
C LEU A 115 -9.92 8.47 -14.27
N GLN A 116 -9.55 9.31 -15.25
CA GLN A 116 -8.52 8.99 -16.23
C GLN A 116 -7.13 9.00 -15.59
N GLU A 117 -6.85 9.95 -14.69
CA GLU A 117 -5.61 9.95 -13.90
C GLU A 117 -5.51 8.68 -13.03
N ALA A 118 -6.61 8.27 -12.38
CA ALA A 118 -6.66 7.02 -11.63
C ALA A 118 -6.53 5.77 -12.51
N GLN A 119 -6.96 5.81 -13.77
CA GLN A 119 -6.86 4.72 -14.74
C GLN A 119 -5.51 4.67 -15.48
N GLU A 120 -4.76 5.77 -15.50
CA GLU A 120 -3.44 5.88 -16.13
C GLU A 120 -2.30 5.18 -15.35
N GLY A 121 -2.60 4.68 -14.15
CA GLY A 121 -1.78 3.67 -13.48
C GLY A 121 -1.69 2.36 -14.28
N GLY A 122 -2.57 2.15 -15.27
CA GLY A 122 -2.71 0.86 -15.92
C GLY A 122 -3.42 -0.14 -15.01
N ASN A 123 -3.89 -1.24 -15.58
CA ASN A 123 -4.51 -2.33 -14.83
C ASN A 123 -3.42 -3.11 -14.06
N ILE A 124 -2.77 -2.45 -13.09
CA ILE A 124 -1.76 -3.05 -12.21
C ILE A 124 -2.43 -4.09 -11.33
N GLN A 125 -1.84 -5.28 -11.26
CA GLN A 125 -2.31 -6.40 -10.45
C GLN A 125 -1.15 -7.02 -9.65
N PRO A 126 -1.45 -7.77 -8.58
CA PRO A 126 -0.46 -8.62 -7.93
C PRO A 126 0.31 -9.49 -8.94
N GLY A 127 1.64 -9.46 -8.84
CA GLY A 127 2.58 -10.13 -9.75
C GLY A 127 3.20 -9.24 -10.83
N ASP A 128 2.58 -8.08 -11.14
CA ASP A 128 3.13 -7.13 -12.11
C ASP A 128 4.44 -6.50 -11.62
N ASN A 129 5.30 -6.14 -12.57
CA ASN A 129 6.51 -5.37 -12.30
C ASN A 129 6.17 -3.92 -12.56
N VAL A 130 6.59 -3.02 -11.67
CA VAL A 130 6.24 -1.61 -11.70
C VAL A 130 7.47 -0.75 -11.53
N ARG A 131 7.43 0.45 -12.09
CA ARG A 131 8.38 1.53 -11.89
C ARG A 131 7.67 2.71 -11.22
N VAL A 132 8.32 3.30 -10.24
CA VAL A 132 7.86 4.52 -9.58
C VAL A 132 8.05 5.72 -10.51
N ARG A 133 7.01 6.54 -10.64
CA ARG A 133 7.00 7.75 -11.46
C ARG A 133 7.95 8.82 -10.91
N SER A 134 8.28 9.80 -11.76
CA SER A 134 9.14 10.91 -11.37
C SER A 134 8.45 11.82 -10.35
N GLY A 135 9.20 12.29 -9.36
CA GLY A 135 8.72 13.24 -8.35
C GLY A 135 8.09 12.60 -7.10
N VAL A 136 8.08 11.27 -7.02
CA VAL A 136 7.57 10.55 -5.85
C VAL A 136 8.63 10.56 -4.76
N ILE A 137 8.29 11.19 -3.63
CA ILE A 137 9.15 11.32 -2.45
C ILE A 137 8.55 10.52 -1.32
N GLU A 138 9.37 9.70 -0.67
CA GLU A 138 8.97 9.00 0.54
C GLU A 138 8.87 10.00 1.71
N PRO A 139 7.73 10.10 2.41
CA PRO A 139 7.43 11.21 3.31
C PRO A 139 8.29 11.26 4.57
N GLU A 140 8.63 10.13 5.18
CA GLU A 140 9.31 10.07 6.48
C GLU A 140 10.80 10.35 6.36
N THR A 141 11.44 9.73 5.37
CA THR A 141 12.86 9.92 5.11
C THR A 141 13.12 11.08 4.17
N GLY A 142 12.22 11.41 3.25
CA GLY A 142 12.46 12.36 2.16
C GLY A 142 13.31 11.76 1.03
N ALA A 143 13.27 10.43 0.85
CA ALA A 143 13.99 9.76 -0.23
C ALA A 143 13.27 9.95 -1.57
N ASP A 144 14.04 10.23 -2.62
CA ASP A 144 13.51 10.26 -3.99
C ASP A 144 13.43 8.82 -4.53
N LEU A 145 12.20 8.36 -4.73
CA LEU A 145 11.90 7.02 -5.25
C LEU A 145 11.78 6.99 -6.77
N SER A 146 11.97 8.12 -7.45
CA SER A 146 11.81 8.23 -8.90
C SER A 146 12.62 7.16 -9.64
N GLY A 147 11.93 6.36 -10.45
CA GLY A 147 12.56 5.31 -11.26
C GLY A 147 12.96 4.04 -10.51
N TRP A 148 12.66 3.93 -9.22
CA TRP A 148 12.77 2.66 -8.49
C TRP A 148 11.82 1.65 -9.11
N GLU A 149 12.20 0.37 -9.12
CA GLU A 149 11.34 -0.68 -9.66
C GLU A 149 11.23 -1.85 -8.69
N GLY A 150 10.08 -2.52 -8.78
CA GLY A 150 9.76 -3.63 -7.91
C GLY A 150 8.61 -4.44 -8.46
N ARG A 151 8.18 -5.42 -7.66
CA ARG A 151 7.06 -6.31 -7.96
C ARG A 151 5.91 -6.02 -7.02
N VAL A 152 4.72 -5.92 -7.56
CA VAL A 152 3.50 -5.80 -6.76
C VAL A 152 3.22 -7.16 -6.11
N MET A 153 3.16 -7.19 -4.79
CA MET A 153 2.85 -8.40 -4.04
C MET A 153 1.38 -8.46 -3.71
N GLU A 154 0.85 -7.36 -3.18
CA GLU A 154 -0.53 -7.23 -2.73
C GLU A 154 -1.06 -5.84 -3.01
N MET A 155 -2.39 -5.69 -2.96
CA MET A 155 -3.06 -4.43 -3.15
C MET A 155 -4.22 -4.32 -2.17
N ALA A 156 -4.41 -3.13 -1.62
CA ALA A 156 -5.49 -2.83 -0.69
C ALA A 156 -5.99 -1.40 -0.90
N ILE A 157 -7.22 -1.14 -0.45
CA ILE A 157 -7.71 0.23 -0.32
C ILE A 157 -7.28 0.71 1.06
N ASP A 158 -6.54 1.80 1.11
CA ASP A 158 -6.17 2.46 2.35
C ASP A 158 -7.45 2.92 3.07
N PRO A 159 -7.68 2.48 4.33
CA PRO A 159 -8.95 2.69 5.02
C PRO A 159 -9.20 4.15 5.39
N ASP A 160 -8.13 4.97 5.51
CA ASP A 160 -8.23 6.35 5.94
C ASP A 160 -8.46 7.31 4.76
N SER A 161 -7.74 7.09 3.66
CA SER A 161 -7.78 7.93 2.46
C SER A 161 -8.71 7.40 1.36
N GLY A 162 -9.07 6.11 1.40
CA GLY A 162 -9.84 5.45 0.34
C GLY A 162 -9.05 5.22 -0.96
N VAL A 163 -7.74 5.47 -0.94
CA VAL A 163 -6.86 5.34 -2.11
C VAL A 163 -6.42 3.89 -2.30
N LEU A 164 -6.37 3.43 -3.56
CA LEU A 164 -5.81 2.13 -3.88
C LEU A 164 -4.28 2.16 -3.79
N VAL A 165 -3.73 1.35 -2.88
CA VAL A 165 -2.30 1.19 -2.65
C VAL A 165 -1.84 -0.22 -3.03
N ALA A 166 -0.61 -0.31 -3.52
CA ALA A 166 0.08 -1.54 -3.85
C ALA A 166 1.28 -1.71 -2.91
N TRP A 167 1.42 -2.88 -2.28
CA TRP A 167 2.68 -3.25 -1.62
C TRP A 167 3.68 -3.69 -2.68
N VAL A 168 4.74 -2.91 -2.87
CA VAL A 168 5.78 -3.13 -3.87
C VAL A 168 7.06 -3.58 -3.18
N GLU A 169 7.53 -4.77 -3.51
CA GLU A 169 8.86 -5.21 -3.09
C GLU A 169 9.91 -4.82 -4.13
N TRP A 170 11.00 -4.19 -3.69
CA TRP A 170 12.02 -3.67 -4.59
C TRP A 170 12.81 -4.80 -5.26
N ASP A 171 13.07 -4.66 -6.56
CA ASP A 171 13.83 -5.65 -7.31
C ASP A 171 15.34 -5.58 -6.99
N SER A 172 16.10 -6.60 -7.40
CA SER A 172 17.52 -6.70 -7.08
C SER A 172 18.37 -5.52 -7.59
N PRO A 173 18.17 -4.94 -8.80
CA PRO A 173 18.86 -3.72 -9.19
C PRO A 173 18.56 -2.50 -8.30
N THR A 174 17.31 -2.35 -7.84
CA THR A 174 16.93 -1.24 -6.95
C THR A 174 17.57 -1.43 -5.58
N LEU A 175 17.48 -2.63 -5.01
CA LEU A 175 18.13 -2.98 -3.74
C LEU A 175 19.65 -2.75 -3.78
N GLN A 176 20.32 -3.10 -4.88
CA GLN A 176 21.77 -2.89 -5.04
C GLN A 176 22.20 -1.41 -5.07
N GLN A 177 21.28 -0.49 -5.36
CA GLN A 177 21.56 0.95 -5.37
C GLN A 177 21.41 1.58 -3.98
N LEU A 178 20.82 0.87 -3.01
CA LEU A 178 20.65 1.36 -1.65
C LEU A 178 22.01 1.59 -0.98
N THR A 179 22.25 2.84 -0.61
CA THR A 179 23.47 3.20 0.13
C THR A 179 23.29 2.94 1.63
N PRO A 180 24.38 2.67 2.38
CA PRO A 180 24.32 2.53 3.84
C PRO A 180 23.57 3.67 4.55
N GLY A 181 23.81 4.91 4.11
CA GLY A 181 23.19 6.09 4.71
C GLY A 181 21.69 6.20 4.43
N LEU A 182 21.22 5.70 3.29
CA LEU A 182 19.80 5.66 2.97
C LEU A 182 19.08 4.56 3.76
N ILE A 183 19.67 3.36 3.84
CA ILE A 183 19.12 2.25 4.65
C ILE A 183 19.01 2.67 6.13
N GLN A 184 20.02 3.35 6.67
CA GLN A 184 19.97 3.84 8.05
C GLN A 184 18.85 4.88 8.26
N ARG A 185 18.54 5.71 7.25
CA ARG A 185 17.42 6.66 7.33
C ARG A 185 16.08 5.94 7.42
N PHE A 186 15.86 4.92 6.59
CA PHE A 186 14.66 4.08 6.66
C PHE A 186 14.53 3.39 8.02
N ILE A 187 15.61 2.75 8.51
CA ILE A 187 15.62 2.12 9.84
C ILE A 187 15.28 3.13 10.95
N ASN A 188 15.86 4.32 10.92
CA ASN A 188 15.61 5.36 11.93
C ASN A 188 14.19 5.93 11.86
N ALA A 189 13.55 5.84 10.70
CA ALA A 189 12.17 6.27 10.45
C ALA A 189 11.16 5.12 10.67
N ASP A 190 11.59 3.97 11.18
CA ASP A 190 10.76 2.76 11.32
C ASP A 190 10.04 2.36 10.01
N SER A 191 10.70 2.64 8.89
CA SER A 191 10.19 2.41 7.54
C SER A 191 10.89 1.21 6.91
N ASP A 192 10.12 0.41 6.17
CA ASP A 192 10.69 -0.71 5.42
C ASP A 192 11.55 -0.21 4.25
N TRP A 193 12.70 -0.84 4.05
CA TRP A 193 13.65 -0.53 2.98
C TRP A 193 13.75 -1.65 1.93
N VAL A 194 13.09 -2.80 2.14
CA VAL A 194 13.01 -3.89 1.16
C VAL A 194 11.77 -3.80 0.27
N GLY A 195 10.75 -3.07 0.71
CA GLY A 195 9.53 -2.78 -0.03
C GLY A 195 8.80 -1.57 0.55
N GLN A 196 7.75 -1.12 -0.13
CA GLN A 196 6.96 0.02 0.30
C GLN A 196 5.52 -0.04 -0.21
N ALA A 197 4.58 0.48 0.59
CA ALA A 197 3.23 0.78 0.13
C ALA A 197 3.25 2.01 -0.78
N MET A 198 2.75 1.85 -2.01
CA MET A 198 2.78 2.86 -3.05
C MET A 198 1.37 3.10 -3.56
N GLU A 199 0.96 4.36 -3.74
CA GLU A 199 -0.29 4.65 -4.43
C GLU A 199 -0.21 4.17 -5.89
N VAL A 200 -1.26 3.53 -6.39
CA VAL A 200 -1.25 2.97 -7.74
C VAL A 200 -1.04 4.04 -8.83
N ARG A 201 -1.46 5.28 -8.57
CA ARG A 201 -1.23 6.43 -9.47
C ARG A 201 0.25 6.77 -9.64
N ASP A 202 1.07 6.51 -8.62
CA ASP A 202 2.51 6.80 -8.61
C ASP A 202 3.34 5.71 -9.28
N LEU A 203 2.66 4.66 -9.76
CA LEU A 203 3.26 3.52 -10.43
C LEU A 203 2.94 3.51 -11.93
N GLN A 204 3.82 2.85 -12.67
CA GLN A 204 3.62 2.47 -14.06
C GLN A 204 4.14 1.06 -14.29
N VAL A 205 3.46 0.28 -15.16
CA VAL A 205 3.91 -1.07 -15.51
C VAL A 205 5.32 -1.03 -16.14
N ALA A 206 6.17 -1.96 -15.71
CA ALA A 206 7.54 -2.14 -16.15
C ALA A 206 7.79 -3.59 -16.61
N GLN A 207 8.90 -3.81 -17.31
CA GLN A 207 9.36 -5.15 -17.65
C GLN A 207 10.24 -5.68 -16.51
N PRO A 208 10.15 -6.98 -16.15
CA PRO A 208 10.97 -7.55 -15.09
C PRO A 208 12.46 -7.41 -15.41
N ARG A 209 13.24 -6.95 -14.43
CA ARG A 209 14.71 -6.80 -14.54
C ARG A 209 15.47 -7.95 -13.89
N ASP A 210 14.79 -8.77 -13.10
CA ASP A 210 15.34 -9.90 -12.37
C ASP A 210 14.34 -11.05 -12.18
N THR A 211 14.76 -12.11 -11.48
CA THR A 211 13.91 -13.19 -11.00
C THR A 211 13.74 -13.10 -9.48
N LEU A 212 12.67 -13.74 -8.94
CA LEU A 212 12.41 -13.79 -7.50
C LEU A 212 13.65 -14.24 -6.69
N ALA A 213 14.35 -15.28 -7.15
CA ALA A 213 15.56 -15.77 -6.49
C ALA A 213 16.70 -14.73 -6.45
N GLN A 214 16.81 -13.88 -7.48
CA GLN A 214 17.80 -12.80 -7.50
C GLN A 214 17.42 -11.67 -6.52
N THR A 215 16.14 -11.34 -6.43
CA THR A 215 15.60 -10.38 -5.46
C THR A 215 15.87 -10.85 -4.03
N GLU A 216 15.51 -12.10 -3.71
CA GLU A 216 15.75 -12.74 -2.41
C GLU A 216 17.23 -12.74 -2.01
N GLN A 217 18.12 -13.05 -2.96
CA GLN A 217 19.56 -12.99 -2.75
C GLN A 217 20.02 -11.56 -2.39
N ALA A 218 19.59 -10.56 -3.16
CA ALA A 218 19.97 -9.18 -2.93
C ALA A 218 19.47 -8.66 -1.58
N ARG A 219 18.21 -8.99 -1.22
CA ARG A 219 17.62 -8.71 0.09
C ARG A 219 18.44 -9.33 1.22
N THR A 220 18.71 -10.62 1.13
CA THR A 220 19.50 -11.36 2.13
C THR A 220 20.89 -10.74 2.31
N ASP A 221 21.57 -10.38 1.21
CA ASP A 221 22.89 -9.75 1.28
C ASP A 221 22.88 -8.36 1.93
N LEU A 222 21.77 -7.62 1.86
CA LEU A 222 21.59 -6.35 2.55
C LEU A 222 21.22 -6.57 4.02
N LEU A 223 20.26 -7.45 4.32
CA LEU A 223 19.88 -7.81 5.70
C LEU A 223 21.11 -8.27 6.50
N ALA A 224 21.98 -9.05 5.88
CA ALA A 224 23.24 -9.47 6.46
C ALA A 224 24.22 -8.35 6.79
N ARG A 225 24.21 -7.26 6.02
CA ARG A 225 25.10 -6.12 6.19
C ARG A 225 24.58 -5.11 7.20
N TYR A 226 23.26 -4.97 7.33
CA TYR A 226 22.64 -3.87 8.08
C TYR A 226 21.75 -4.31 9.24
N THR A 227 21.09 -5.47 9.17
CA THR A 227 20.11 -5.91 10.18
C THR A 227 20.63 -7.05 11.05
N TRP A 228 21.26 -8.07 10.44
CA TRP A 228 21.71 -9.27 11.16
C TRP A 228 23.04 -9.09 11.88
N THR A 229 23.75 -7.99 11.63
CA THR A 229 24.91 -7.57 12.43
C THR A 229 24.51 -7.16 13.84
N ASP A 230 23.30 -6.62 14.03
CA ASP A 230 22.79 -6.16 15.32
C ASP A 230 22.14 -7.31 16.13
N LEU A 231 21.68 -8.38 15.47
CA LEU A 231 21.20 -9.64 16.08
C LEU A 231 22.32 -10.55 16.65
N GLY A 232 23.54 -10.03 16.79
CA GLY A 232 24.64 -10.74 17.47
C GLY A 232 25.13 -12.01 16.76
N LEU A 233 25.36 -13.08 17.53
CA LEU A 233 25.90 -14.35 16.98
C LEU A 233 24.85 -15.16 16.20
N GLN A 234 23.57 -15.00 16.52
CA GLN A 234 22.45 -15.70 15.86
C GLN A 234 22.23 -15.21 14.44
N GLY A 235 22.13 -13.89 14.24
CA GLY A 235 22.05 -13.29 12.89
C GLY A 235 23.22 -13.68 11.99
N LYS A 236 24.45 -13.77 12.54
CA LYS A 236 25.63 -14.23 11.79
C LYS A 236 25.54 -15.68 11.33
N ARG A 237 24.87 -16.56 12.08
CA ARG A 237 24.65 -17.97 11.68
C ARG A 237 23.62 -18.03 10.57
N ILE A 238 22.47 -17.38 10.75
CA ILE A 238 21.38 -17.28 9.76
C ILE A 238 21.94 -16.78 8.42
N TYR A 239 22.72 -15.70 8.45
CA TYR A 239 23.37 -15.20 7.23
C TYR A 239 24.20 -16.24 6.51
N ARG A 240 25.03 -16.97 7.26
CA ARG A 240 25.94 -17.95 6.66
C ARG A 240 25.17 -19.10 6.01
N ILE A 241 24.08 -19.55 6.64
CA ILE A 241 23.21 -20.60 6.09
C ILE A 241 22.72 -20.20 4.70
N LEU A 242 22.08 -19.03 4.61
CA LEU A 242 21.50 -18.55 3.35
C LEU A 242 22.57 -18.25 2.31
N LYS A 243 23.64 -17.55 2.70
CA LYS A 243 24.77 -17.23 1.82
C LYS A 243 25.40 -18.48 1.20
N ASP A 244 25.68 -19.50 2.01
CA ASP A 244 26.32 -20.72 1.53
C ASP A 244 25.37 -21.52 0.63
N ALA A 245 24.06 -21.55 0.96
CA ALA A 245 23.04 -22.19 0.14
C ALA A 245 22.90 -21.52 -1.23
N PHE A 246 22.81 -20.20 -1.29
CA PHE A 246 22.70 -19.49 -2.56
C PHE A 246 23.97 -19.56 -3.40
N LYS A 247 25.14 -19.58 -2.75
CA LYS A 247 26.40 -19.86 -3.44
C LYS A 247 26.41 -21.25 -4.08
N ALA A 248 25.84 -22.25 -3.39
CA ALA A 248 25.75 -23.61 -3.90
C ALA A 248 24.68 -23.75 -5.00
N ASN A 249 23.55 -23.07 -4.85
CA ASN A 249 22.46 -23.05 -5.80
C ASN A 249 21.82 -21.66 -5.90
N PRO A 250 22.22 -20.85 -6.91
CA PRO A 250 21.72 -19.48 -7.08
C PRO A 250 20.23 -19.36 -7.43
N LYS A 251 19.52 -20.49 -7.61
CA LYS A 251 18.08 -20.53 -7.89
C LYS A 251 17.23 -20.80 -6.66
N PHE A 252 17.85 -21.09 -5.51
CA PHE A 252 17.11 -21.27 -4.28
C PHE A 252 16.44 -19.97 -3.84
N THR A 253 15.23 -20.09 -3.32
CA THR A 253 14.61 -19.11 -2.42
C THR A 253 15.21 -19.26 -1.02
N CYS A 254 14.93 -18.30 -0.13
CA CYS A 254 15.32 -18.45 1.28
C CYS A 254 14.72 -19.72 1.92
N LEU A 255 13.47 -20.07 1.57
CA LEU A 255 12.82 -21.29 2.08
C LEU A 255 13.48 -22.56 1.56
N ASP A 256 13.88 -22.62 0.29
CA ASP A 256 14.65 -23.75 -0.26
C ASP A 256 15.99 -23.93 0.48
N ALA A 257 16.67 -22.81 0.78
CA ALA A 257 17.92 -22.81 1.52
C ALA A 257 17.71 -23.37 2.95
N TRP A 258 16.65 -22.92 3.64
CA TRP A 258 16.30 -23.41 4.98
C TRP A 258 15.88 -24.88 4.98
N GLU A 259 15.01 -25.30 4.05
CA GLU A 259 14.59 -26.70 3.94
C GLU A 259 15.80 -27.61 3.71
N SER A 260 16.68 -27.23 2.77
CA SER A 260 17.89 -27.98 2.47
C SER A 260 18.83 -28.07 3.67
N TYR A 261 19.04 -26.96 4.37
CA TYR A 261 19.90 -26.91 5.56
C TYR A 261 19.34 -27.74 6.71
N LEU A 262 18.06 -27.58 7.04
CA LEU A 262 17.43 -28.26 8.17
C LEU A 262 17.25 -29.75 7.92
N ASN A 263 16.89 -30.18 6.70
CA ASN A 263 16.86 -31.61 6.35
C ASN A 263 18.22 -32.29 6.54
N ALA A 264 19.33 -31.56 6.32
CA ALA A 264 20.67 -32.09 6.48
C ALA A 264 21.19 -32.07 7.93
N LYS A 265 20.55 -31.30 8.83
CA LYS A 265 21.09 -31.01 10.17
C LYS A 265 20.20 -31.45 11.33
N LEU A 266 18.88 -31.45 11.14
CA LEU A 266 17.95 -31.90 12.17
C LEU A 266 18.15 -33.40 12.43
N SER A 267 18.15 -33.75 13.72
CA SER A 267 18.14 -35.14 14.15
C SER A 267 16.71 -35.56 14.44
N PHE A 268 16.16 -36.47 13.63
CA PHE A 268 14.81 -37.02 13.80
C PHE A 268 14.84 -38.44 14.40
N PRO A 269 13.77 -38.84 15.12
CA PRO A 269 12.70 -37.99 15.63
C PRO A 269 13.15 -37.14 16.83
N PHE A 270 12.44 -36.05 17.12
CA PHE A 270 12.67 -35.25 18.33
C PHE A 270 11.37 -34.72 18.91
N MET A 271 11.37 -34.40 20.21
CA MET A 271 10.23 -33.79 20.88
C MET A 271 10.29 -32.27 20.76
N ALA A 272 9.16 -31.65 20.47
CA ALA A 272 8.97 -30.21 20.45
C ALA A 272 7.65 -29.83 21.12
N ARG A 273 7.55 -28.60 21.59
CA ARG A 273 6.35 -28.01 22.19
C ARG A 273 5.72 -27.02 21.20
N VAL A 274 4.39 -27.05 21.10
CA VAL A 274 3.64 -26.04 20.35
C VAL A 274 3.69 -24.71 21.09
N VAL A 275 4.13 -23.64 20.41
CA VAL A 275 4.35 -22.31 21.01
C VAL A 275 3.37 -21.23 20.54
N VAL A 276 2.47 -21.56 19.61
CA VAL A 276 1.44 -20.65 19.10
C VAL A 276 0.04 -21.23 19.39
N GLU A 277 -0.89 -20.39 19.84
CA GLU A 277 -2.29 -20.77 19.99
C GLU A 277 -2.97 -20.87 18.62
N GLN A 278 -3.66 -21.98 18.37
CA GLN A 278 -4.27 -22.27 17.07
C GLN A 278 -5.76 -21.96 17.12
N ASP A 279 -6.27 -21.20 16.15
CA ASP A 279 -7.70 -20.90 16.03
C ASP A 279 -8.54 -22.16 15.80
N CYS A 280 -7.99 -23.12 15.07
CA CYS A 280 -8.58 -24.43 14.84
C CYS A 280 -7.51 -25.50 14.69
N GLY A 281 -7.70 -26.65 15.33
CA GLY A 281 -6.75 -27.76 15.19
C GLY A 281 -6.80 -28.75 16.34
N PRO A 282 -6.17 -29.92 16.18
CA PRO A 282 -6.10 -30.94 17.22
C PRO A 282 -4.94 -30.74 18.21
N LEU A 283 -4.06 -29.77 17.95
CA LEU A 283 -2.89 -29.43 18.77
C LEU A 283 -3.09 -28.05 19.38
N ASN A 284 -2.90 -27.94 20.68
CA ASN A 284 -3.03 -26.68 21.43
C ASN A 284 -1.66 -26.19 21.89
N LEU A 285 -1.61 -24.92 22.29
CA LEU A 285 -0.46 -24.33 22.98
C LEU A 285 0.04 -25.24 24.12
N ASP A 286 1.36 -25.30 24.27
CA ASP A 286 2.10 -26.12 25.24
C ASP A 286 1.98 -27.65 25.08
N MET A 287 1.32 -28.13 24.03
CA MET A 287 1.33 -29.56 23.72
C MET A 287 2.69 -30.02 23.21
N GLU A 288 3.25 -31.06 23.83
CA GLU A 288 4.39 -31.79 23.29
C GLU A 288 4.02 -32.72 22.11
N VAL A 289 4.79 -32.65 21.04
CA VAL A 289 4.64 -33.48 19.84
C VAL A 289 5.97 -34.07 19.41
N GLU A 290 5.94 -35.26 18.80
CA GLU A 290 7.14 -35.87 18.22
C GLU A 290 7.24 -35.47 16.75
N VAL A 291 8.27 -34.71 16.40
CA VAL A 291 8.58 -34.30 15.04
C VAL A 291 9.34 -35.44 14.34
N ARG A 292 8.82 -35.90 13.20
CA ARG A 292 9.33 -37.08 12.46
C ARG A 292 10.17 -36.74 11.25
N GLU A 293 9.76 -35.74 10.47
CA GLU A 293 10.44 -35.28 9.25
C GLU A 293 9.91 -33.91 8.86
N LEU A 294 10.62 -33.21 7.97
CA LEU A 294 10.06 -32.06 7.26
C LEU A 294 9.10 -32.55 6.16
N SER A 295 7.98 -31.86 6.00
CA SER A 295 6.90 -32.25 5.09
C SER A 295 6.84 -31.37 3.83
N GLY A 296 7.59 -30.28 3.77
CA GLY A 296 7.67 -29.40 2.59
C GLY A 296 7.65 -27.91 2.94
N ILE A 297 7.65 -27.10 1.89
CA ILE A 297 7.53 -25.64 1.93
C ILE A 297 6.11 -25.24 1.51
N GLU A 298 5.55 -24.30 2.26
CA GLU A 298 4.40 -23.50 1.87
C GLU A 298 4.87 -22.03 1.80
N PRO A 299 4.74 -21.31 0.67
CA PRO A 299 5.38 -20.01 0.48
C PRO A 299 5.05 -18.97 1.57
N ASP A 300 3.79 -18.95 2.01
CA ASP A 300 3.29 -17.93 2.94
C ASP A 300 3.63 -18.31 4.39
N ASN A 301 3.47 -19.58 4.73
CA ASN A 301 3.57 -20.14 6.09
C ASN A 301 4.89 -20.88 6.38
N GLY A 302 5.82 -20.89 5.44
CA GLY A 302 7.16 -21.44 5.59
C GLY A 302 7.26 -22.98 5.59
N LEU A 303 8.18 -23.53 6.38
CA LEU A 303 8.44 -24.96 6.45
C LEU A 303 7.43 -25.68 7.34
N PHE A 304 6.97 -26.84 6.86
CA PHE A 304 6.10 -27.73 7.61
C PHE A 304 6.84 -28.99 8.04
N ALA A 305 6.39 -29.59 9.13
CA ALA A 305 6.89 -30.85 9.63
C ALA A 305 5.74 -31.85 9.88
N LEU A 306 6.04 -33.13 9.66
CA LEU A 306 5.17 -34.22 10.08
C LEU A 306 5.36 -34.45 11.59
N VAL A 307 4.32 -34.22 12.37
CA VAL A 307 4.32 -34.40 13.82
C VAL A 307 3.37 -35.52 14.26
N GLN A 308 3.70 -36.21 15.34
CA GLN A 308 2.89 -37.29 15.91
C GLN A 308 2.52 -37.02 17.36
N ARG A 309 1.26 -37.28 17.70
CA ARG A 309 0.74 -37.26 19.07
C ARG A 309 -0.42 -38.22 19.22
N GLY A 310 -0.41 -39.02 20.28
CA GLY A 310 -1.51 -39.95 20.59
C GLY A 310 -1.81 -40.98 19.48
N GLY A 311 -0.80 -41.40 18.72
CA GLY A 311 -0.94 -42.34 17.60
C GLY A 311 -1.53 -41.75 16.32
N ARG A 312 -1.70 -40.43 16.25
CA ARG A 312 -2.14 -39.70 15.04
C ARG A 312 -0.99 -38.85 14.52
N SER A 313 -0.95 -38.68 13.20
CA SER A 313 0.00 -37.80 12.52
C SER A 313 -0.69 -36.53 12.04
N PHE A 314 0.01 -35.41 12.09
CA PHE A 314 -0.43 -34.10 11.63
C PHE A 314 0.70 -33.44 10.84
N VAL A 315 0.37 -32.56 9.91
CA VAL A 315 1.34 -31.66 9.27
C VAL A 315 1.20 -30.32 9.94
N PHE A 316 2.30 -29.76 10.44
CA PHE A 316 2.27 -28.58 11.32
C PHE A 316 3.39 -27.60 10.98
N PRO A 317 3.19 -26.28 11.07
CA PRO A 317 4.24 -25.30 10.81
C PRO A 317 5.43 -25.51 11.74
N LEU A 318 6.64 -25.50 11.20
CA LEU A 318 7.85 -25.66 12.00
C LEU A 318 8.13 -24.40 12.84
N SER A 319 7.70 -23.23 12.38
CA SER A 319 7.79 -21.95 13.10
C SER A 319 7.06 -21.97 14.44
N ASP A 320 6.02 -22.80 14.54
CA ASP A 320 5.13 -22.85 15.69
C ASP A 320 5.56 -23.92 16.71
N LEU A 321 6.76 -24.48 16.53
CA LEU A 321 7.34 -25.52 17.36
C LEU A 321 8.65 -25.03 17.98
N ALA A 322 8.83 -25.25 19.28
CA ALA A 322 10.08 -24.99 19.98
C ALA A 322 10.61 -26.24 20.66
N VAL A 323 11.92 -26.30 20.83
CA VAL A 323 12.58 -27.27 21.71
C VAL A 323 12.96 -26.51 22.96
N ASP A 324 12.56 -27.00 24.14
CA ASP A 324 12.75 -26.24 25.39
C ASP A 324 14.15 -26.39 25.99
N ASP A 325 14.84 -27.51 25.72
CA ASP A 325 16.17 -27.80 26.29
C ASP A 325 17.28 -27.15 25.44
N PRO A 326 18.01 -26.14 25.94
CA PRO A 326 19.11 -25.51 25.22
C PRO A 326 20.27 -26.43 24.89
N ALA A 327 20.39 -27.57 25.59
CA ALA A 327 21.41 -28.58 25.32
C ALA A 327 21.00 -29.57 24.21
N ALA A 328 19.73 -29.56 23.78
CA ALA A 328 19.25 -30.44 22.74
C ALA A 328 19.87 -30.08 21.38
N PRO A 329 20.21 -31.07 20.53
CA PRO A 329 20.90 -30.84 19.26
C PRO A 329 20.10 -29.98 18.28
N ASN A 330 18.77 -30.03 18.36
CA ASN A 330 17.89 -29.28 17.46
C ASN A 330 17.49 -27.90 18.01
N PHE A 331 17.80 -27.58 19.27
CA PHE A 331 17.42 -26.31 19.90
C PHE A 331 17.87 -25.11 19.07
N GLN A 332 19.18 -25.02 18.82
CA GLN A 332 19.73 -23.89 18.10
C GLN A 332 19.22 -23.79 16.66
N LEU A 333 18.91 -24.92 16.02
CA LEU A 333 18.44 -24.97 14.64
C LEU A 333 17.01 -24.40 14.52
N LEU A 334 16.13 -24.75 15.45
CA LEU A 334 14.77 -24.22 15.50
C LEU A 334 14.75 -22.75 15.91
N GLU A 335 15.59 -22.35 16.88
CA GLU A 335 15.76 -20.94 17.26
C GLU A 335 16.27 -20.07 16.10
N ASP A 336 17.25 -20.56 15.34
CA ASP A 336 17.77 -19.81 14.17
C ASP A 336 16.71 -19.70 13.06
N TYR A 337 15.93 -20.76 12.82
CA TYR A 337 14.84 -20.75 11.83
C TYR A 337 13.68 -19.85 12.26
N GLY A 338 13.21 -19.96 13.51
CA GLY A 338 12.13 -19.13 14.05
C GLY A 338 12.47 -17.65 14.01
N MET A 339 13.68 -17.28 14.45
CA MET A 339 14.16 -15.90 14.38
C MET A 339 14.21 -15.38 12.94
N TRP A 340 14.65 -16.19 11.97
CA TRP A 340 14.61 -15.79 10.56
C TRP A 340 13.17 -15.65 10.06
N TYR A 341 12.28 -16.58 10.40
CA TYR A 341 10.90 -16.61 9.93
C TYR A 341 10.10 -15.40 10.42
N GLU A 342 10.34 -14.95 11.65
CA GLU A 342 9.73 -13.73 12.21
C GLU A 342 10.22 -12.44 11.54
N ASN A 343 11.34 -12.47 10.82
CA ASN A 343 12.01 -11.31 10.24
C ASN A 343 12.23 -11.43 8.72
N LYS A 344 11.53 -12.36 8.04
CA LYS A 344 11.72 -12.64 6.61
C LYS A 344 11.04 -11.62 5.70
#